data_AF-A0A1B6M0U3-F1
#
_entry.id   AF-A0A1B6M0U3-F1
#
_cell.length_a   1.000
_cell.length_b   1.000
_cell.length_c   1.000
_cell.angle_alpha   90.00
_cell.angle_beta   90.00
_cell.angle_gamma   90.00
#
_symmetry.space_group_name_H-M   'P 1'
#
loop_
_entity.id
_entity.type
_entity.pdbx_description
1 polymer ?
#
loop_
_entity_poly.entity_id
_entity_poly.type
_entity_poly.pdbx_seq_one_letter_code
_entity_poly.pdbx_strand_id
1 'polypeptide(L)'
;MIFMRQHVSALYLVIIYLCHFSFVLTSQNDDEHGDMVLQRQKVEVSTSAPTSDLSTNMKTKFREGQCPSNIECSRLGDPCISCTFNETCIYGAPIKGICKALVTDCTGPKEFEKEIICRYCYQTDHWEHSCLLKGGCNSVSSPNIFYKTNCTVKPDVQ
;
A
#
# COMPACT_ATOMS: atom_id res chain seq x y z
N MET A 1 59.56 -1.88 -15.76
CA MET A 1 58.33 -1.80 -14.93
C MET A 1 57.16 -1.08 -15.63
N ILE A 2 57.08 -1.13 -16.97
CA ILE A 2 56.05 -0.44 -17.78
C ILE A 2 55.08 -1.48 -18.40
N PHE A 3 55.60 -2.65 -18.80
CA PHE A 3 54.82 -3.75 -19.38
C PHE A 3 53.72 -4.32 -18.46
N MET A 4 54.02 -4.49 -17.16
CA MET A 4 53.03 -4.96 -16.16
C MET A 4 51.85 -3.98 -15.99
N ARG A 5 52.09 -2.67 -16.12
CA ARG A 5 51.07 -1.63 -15.90
C ARG A 5 50.04 -1.59 -17.05
N GLN A 6 50.47 -1.94 -18.25
CA GLN A 6 49.63 -1.95 -19.45
C GLN A 6 48.70 -3.18 -19.50
N HIS A 7 49.20 -4.33 -19.05
CA HIS A 7 48.38 -5.55 -18.90
C HIS A 7 47.31 -5.40 -17.81
N VAL A 8 47.63 -4.75 -16.67
CA VAL A 8 46.66 -4.50 -15.60
C VAL A 8 45.56 -3.53 -16.05
N SER A 9 45.92 -2.50 -16.82
CA SER A 9 44.93 -1.56 -17.39
C SER A 9 44.01 -2.23 -18.40
N ALA A 10 44.54 -3.13 -19.23
CA ALA A 10 43.74 -3.87 -20.21
C ALA A 10 42.77 -4.85 -19.54
N LEU A 11 43.23 -5.58 -18.51
CA LEU A 11 42.39 -6.49 -17.71
C LEU A 11 41.25 -5.74 -17.01
N TYR A 12 41.51 -4.54 -16.49
CA TYR A 12 40.49 -3.73 -15.82
C TYR A 12 39.38 -3.26 -16.78
N LEU A 13 39.74 -2.87 -18.00
CA LEU A 13 38.77 -2.47 -19.03
C LEU A 13 37.88 -3.64 -19.50
N VAL A 14 38.45 -4.86 -19.57
CA VAL A 14 37.68 -6.07 -19.91
C VAL A 14 36.66 -6.42 -18.82
N ILE A 15 37.03 -6.28 -17.53
CA ILE A 15 36.12 -6.54 -16.41
C ILE A 15 34.93 -5.56 -16.43
N ILE A 16 35.18 -4.27 -16.66
CA ILE A 16 34.12 -3.26 -16.76
C ILE A 16 33.15 -3.61 -17.91
N TYR A 17 33.68 -3.99 -19.08
CA TYR A 17 32.85 -4.36 -20.23
C TYR A 17 31.97 -5.59 -19.93
N LEU A 18 32.51 -6.62 -19.28
CA LEU A 18 31.75 -7.81 -18.87
C LEU A 18 30.66 -7.50 -17.83
N CYS A 19 30.95 -6.60 -16.87
CA CYS A 19 29.95 -6.14 -15.90
C CYS A 19 28.80 -5.39 -16.57
N HIS A 20 29.09 -4.50 -17.53
CA HIS A 20 28.04 -3.80 -18.28
C HIS A 20 27.17 -4.76 -19.12
N PHE A 21 27.77 -5.77 -19.76
CA PHE A 21 27.02 -6.75 -20.55
C PHE A 21 26.07 -7.61 -19.69
N SER A 22 26.48 -7.90 -18.46
CA SER A 22 25.66 -8.67 -17.49
C SER A 22 24.46 -7.87 -16.97
N PHE A 23 24.57 -6.53 -16.90
CA PHE A 23 23.51 -5.66 -16.37
C PHE A 23 22.36 -5.40 -17.36
N VAL A 24 22.61 -5.56 -18.66
CA VAL A 24 21.59 -5.28 -19.71
C VAL A 24 20.64 -6.48 -19.94
N LEU A 25 20.98 -7.68 -19.45
CA LEU A 25 20.22 -8.90 -19.74
C LEU A 25 19.14 -9.29 -18.71
N THR A 26 18.90 -8.51 -17.65
CA THR A 26 17.92 -8.87 -16.59
C THR A 26 16.79 -7.86 -16.41
N SER A 27 16.25 -7.30 -17.49
CA SER A 27 14.99 -6.53 -17.43
C SER A 27 13.94 -7.19 -18.30
N GLN A 28 13.34 -8.27 -17.77
CA GLN A 28 12.00 -8.71 -18.15
C GLN A 28 11.15 -8.58 -16.89
N ASN A 29 10.41 -7.47 -16.79
CA ASN A 29 9.28 -7.37 -15.88
C ASN A 29 8.11 -8.02 -16.61
N ASP A 30 7.84 -9.29 -16.30
CA ASP A 30 6.65 -9.97 -16.78
C ASP A 30 5.49 -9.66 -15.82
N ASP A 31 4.68 -8.66 -16.18
CA ASP A 31 3.41 -8.36 -15.53
C ASP A 31 2.36 -9.41 -15.94
N GLU A 32 2.28 -10.52 -15.20
CA GLU A 32 1.24 -11.53 -15.37
C GLU A 32 -0.14 -10.94 -14.99
N HIS A 33 -0.92 -10.53 -15.99
CA HIS A 33 -2.33 -10.18 -15.83
C HIS A 33 -3.15 -11.47 -15.69
N GLY A 34 -3.59 -11.77 -14.46
CA GLY A 34 -4.58 -12.82 -14.20
C GLY A 34 -5.94 -12.42 -14.75
N ASP A 35 -6.35 -13.07 -15.84
CA ASP A 35 -7.67 -12.93 -16.46
C ASP A 35 -8.76 -13.55 -15.55
N MET A 36 -9.70 -12.74 -15.06
CA MET A 36 -10.87 -13.24 -14.32
C MET A 36 -12.09 -13.25 -15.26
N VAL A 37 -12.47 -14.46 -15.69
CA VAL A 37 -13.66 -14.71 -16.53
C VAL A 37 -14.93 -14.32 -15.76
N LEU A 38 -15.60 -13.24 -16.18
CA LEU A 38 -16.89 -12.81 -15.64
C LEU A 38 -18.03 -13.50 -16.42
N GLN A 39 -18.65 -14.54 -15.84
CA GLN A 39 -19.91 -15.06 -16.36
C GLN A 39 -21.04 -14.06 -16.06
N ARG A 40 -21.52 -13.44 -17.15
CA ARG A 40 -22.64 -12.49 -17.19
C ARG A 40 -23.96 -13.23 -17.02
N GLN A 41 -24.58 -13.16 -15.85
CA GLN A 41 -25.98 -13.55 -15.66
C GLN A 41 -26.84 -12.31 -15.42
N LYS A 42 -27.63 -11.96 -16.44
CA LYS A 42 -28.62 -10.89 -16.46
C LYS A 42 -29.74 -11.25 -15.48
N VAL A 43 -29.93 -10.47 -14.42
CA VAL A 43 -31.17 -10.49 -13.61
C VAL A 43 -31.79 -9.11 -13.67
N GLU A 44 -33.06 -9.10 -14.02
CA GLU A 44 -33.87 -7.93 -14.35
C GLU A 44 -34.26 -7.14 -13.09
N VAL A 45 -34.17 -5.81 -13.20
CA VAL A 45 -34.45 -4.84 -12.14
C VAL A 45 -35.95 -4.64 -12.03
N SER A 46 -36.49 -4.89 -10.84
CA SER A 46 -37.80 -4.40 -10.42
C SER A 46 -37.61 -3.38 -9.30
N THR A 47 -38.06 -2.16 -9.58
CA THR A 47 -38.12 -0.99 -8.70
C THR A 47 -38.87 -1.28 -7.40
N SER A 48 -38.20 -1.09 -6.26
CA SER A 48 -38.80 -0.54 -5.03
C SER A 48 -37.70 -0.09 -4.06
N ALA A 49 -37.78 1.18 -3.65
CA ALA A 49 -36.99 1.69 -2.52
C ALA A 49 -37.54 1.12 -1.21
N PRO A 50 -36.66 0.79 -0.26
CA PRO A 50 -36.89 1.23 1.11
C PRO A 50 -35.63 1.85 1.71
N THR A 51 -35.80 3.08 2.20
CA THR A 51 -34.98 3.69 3.23
C THR A 51 -35.11 2.88 4.52
N SER A 52 -33.99 2.39 5.04
CA SER A 52 -33.83 2.03 6.43
C SER A 52 -32.37 2.24 6.82
N ASP A 53 -32.11 3.42 7.38
CA ASP A 53 -30.96 3.65 8.25
C ASP A 53 -31.04 2.63 9.40
N LEU A 54 -30.11 1.67 9.42
CA LEU A 54 -29.63 1.09 10.67
C LEU A 54 -28.27 0.43 10.48
N SER A 55 -27.40 0.74 11.43
CA SER A 55 -26.28 -0.09 11.88
C SER A 55 -25.04 -0.10 10.97
N THR A 56 -23.82 -0.02 11.48
CA THR A 56 -23.34 -0.21 12.85
C THR A 56 -22.02 0.55 12.93
N ASN A 57 -21.73 1.17 14.07
CA ASN A 57 -20.38 1.55 14.44
C ASN A 57 -19.55 0.25 14.44
N MET A 58 -18.93 -0.07 13.31
CA MET A 58 -18.14 -1.27 13.09
C MET A 58 -16.80 -1.06 13.79
N LYS A 59 -16.85 -1.02 15.13
CA LYS A 59 -15.70 -1.33 15.95
C LYS A 59 -15.50 -2.83 15.80
N THR A 60 -14.90 -3.22 14.68
CA THR A 60 -14.48 -4.59 14.41
C THR A 60 -13.66 -5.05 15.60
N LYS A 61 -14.26 -5.95 16.39
CA LYS A 61 -13.57 -6.64 17.46
C LYS A 61 -12.52 -7.50 16.79
N PHE A 62 -11.33 -6.93 16.60
CA PHE A 62 -10.23 -7.54 15.90
C PHE A 62 -9.87 -8.85 16.60
N ARG A 63 -9.72 -9.94 15.84
CA ARG A 63 -9.42 -11.24 16.43
C ARG A 63 -7.97 -11.22 16.87
N GLU A 64 -7.72 -11.46 18.17
CA GLU A 64 -6.41 -11.48 18.84
C GLU A 64 -5.33 -12.34 18.15
N GLY A 65 -5.65 -13.15 17.14
CA GLY A 65 -4.71 -14.01 16.41
C GLY A 65 -4.14 -13.44 15.09
N GLN A 66 -4.47 -12.21 14.69
CA GLN A 66 -3.99 -11.64 13.42
C GLN A 66 -2.81 -10.66 13.58
N CYS A 67 -2.38 -10.40 14.81
CA CYS A 67 -1.25 -9.52 15.10
C CYS A 67 0.00 -10.33 15.45
N PRO A 68 1.19 -9.86 15.05
CA PRO A 68 2.44 -10.48 15.48
C PRO A 68 2.60 -10.34 17.00
N SER A 69 2.90 -11.46 17.67
CA SER A 69 3.19 -11.49 19.11
C SER A 69 4.68 -11.33 19.38
N ASN A 70 5.04 -10.91 20.61
CA ASN A 70 6.42 -10.81 21.09
C ASN A 70 7.31 -9.82 20.32
N ILE A 71 6.72 -8.83 19.66
CA ILE A 71 7.45 -7.71 19.08
C ILE A 71 7.28 -6.45 19.93
N GLU A 72 8.05 -5.40 19.64
CA GLU A 72 7.84 -4.11 20.27
C GLU A 72 6.50 -3.50 19.83
N CYS A 73 5.73 -2.92 20.75
CA CYS A 73 4.43 -2.34 20.46
C CYS A 73 4.51 -1.23 19.39
N SER A 74 5.61 -0.49 19.31
CA SER A 74 5.83 0.56 18.29
C SER A 74 6.00 0.03 16.86
N ARG A 75 6.31 -1.26 16.72
CA ARG A 75 6.54 -1.95 15.43
C ARG A 75 5.28 -2.63 14.90
N LEU A 76 4.19 -2.59 15.65
CA LEU A 76 2.88 -3.03 15.17
C LEU A 76 2.38 -2.07 14.09
N GLY A 77 1.75 -2.62 13.05
CA GLY A 77 1.06 -1.86 12.00
C GLY A 77 -0.45 -1.99 12.12
N ASP A 78 -1.19 -1.35 11.22
CA ASP A 78 -2.63 -1.61 11.08
C ASP A 78 -2.86 -3.10 10.79
N PRO A 79 -3.88 -3.73 11.41
CA PRO A 79 -4.90 -3.16 12.29
C PRO A 79 -4.63 -3.37 13.79
N CYS A 80 -3.38 -3.63 14.16
CA CYS A 80 -2.95 -3.92 15.54
C CYS A 80 -2.72 -2.67 16.38
N ILE A 81 -2.72 -1.49 15.75
CA ILE A 81 -2.57 -0.18 16.38
C ILE A 81 -3.66 0.77 15.87
N SER A 82 -3.94 1.79 16.66
CA SER A 82 -4.77 2.94 16.27
C SER A 82 -3.96 4.20 16.48
N CYS A 83 -3.75 4.99 15.43
CA CYS A 83 -3.07 6.28 15.53
C CYS A 83 -3.99 7.45 15.26
N THR A 84 -3.63 8.59 15.84
CA THR A 84 -4.23 9.89 15.58
C THR A 84 -3.14 10.84 15.11
N PHE A 85 -3.35 11.43 13.94
CA PHE A 85 -2.46 12.39 13.31
C PHE A 85 -3.15 13.74 13.12
N ASN A 86 -2.35 14.78 12.85
CA ASN A 86 -2.90 16.05 12.40
C ASN A 86 -3.24 15.97 10.90
N GLU A 87 -4.52 16.14 10.57
CA GLU A 87 -5.02 16.12 9.18
C GLU A 87 -4.64 17.39 8.40
N THR A 88 -4.32 18.49 9.10
CA THR A 88 -3.87 19.76 8.50
C THR A 88 -2.34 19.79 8.34
N CYS A 89 -1.79 18.78 7.68
CA CYS A 89 -0.36 18.65 7.46
C CYS A 89 0.11 19.28 6.14
N ILE A 90 1.38 19.69 6.09
CA ILE A 90 2.02 20.17 4.85
C ILE A 90 2.45 18.93 4.06
N TYR A 91 2.03 18.87 2.79
CA TYR A 91 2.39 17.79 1.90
C TYR A 91 3.91 17.56 1.83
N GLY A 92 4.34 16.31 2.01
CA GLY A 92 5.74 15.89 2.02
C GLY A 92 6.50 16.18 3.31
N ALA A 93 5.90 16.88 4.28
CA ALA A 93 6.52 17.12 5.58
C ALA A 93 6.36 15.90 6.51
N PRO A 94 7.36 15.60 7.35
CA PRO A 94 7.20 14.64 8.43
C PRO A 94 6.22 15.20 9.47
N ILE A 95 5.28 14.35 9.88
CA ILE A 95 4.36 14.61 10.97
C ILE A 95 4.45 13.49 11.98
N LYS A 96 4.14 13.83 13.23
CA LYS A 96 4.11 12.88 14.32
C LYS A 96 2.67 12.69 14.79
N GLY A 97 2.31 11.44 15.03
CA GLY A 97 1.03 11.08 15.63
C GLY A 97 1.21 10.19 16.84
N ILE A 98 0.14 10.12 17.63
CA ILE A 98 0.09 9.27 18.81
C ILE A 98 -0.63 7.99 18.45
N CYS A 99 0.06 6.87 18.60
CA CYS A 99 -0.41 5.54 18.30
C CYS A 99 -0.62 4.74 19.59
N LYS A 100 -1.63 3.88 19.59
CA LYS A 100 -1.93 2.96 20.68
C LYS A 100 -2.06 1.52 20.17
N ALA A 101 -1.33 0.60 20.80
CA ALA A 101 -1.47 -0.84 20.57
C ALA A 101 -2.84 -1.33 21.05
N LEU A 102 -3.51 -2.07 20.18
CA LEU A 102 -4.82 -2.69 20.43
C LEU A 102 -4.71 -4.13 20.97
N VAL A 103 -3.50 -4.67 21.02
CA VAL A 103 -3.20 -6.01 21.52
C VAL A 103 -2.44 -5.99 22.85
N THR A 104 -2.52 -7.10 23.59
CA THR A 104 -1.79 -7.27 24.85
C THR A 104 -0.38 -7.80 24.66
N ASP A 105 -0.15 -8.58 23.61
CA ASP A 105 1.03 -9.43 23.44
C ASP A 105 2.16 -8.73 22.67
N CYS A 106 2.51 -7.53 23.12
CA CYS A 106 3.65 -6.76 22.64
C CYS A 106 4.49 -6.24 23.80
N THR A 107 5.74 -5.91 23.52
CA THR A 107 6.72 -5.44 24.51
C THR A 107 6.92 -3.93 24.40
N GLY A 108 7.16 -3.25 25.52
CA GLY A 108 7.36 -1.80 25.56
C GLY A 108 6.08 -0.98 25.77
N PRO A 109 6.13 0.34 25.54
CA PRO A 109 5.01 1.23 25.80
C PRO A 109 3.87 0.98 24.81
N LYS A 110 2.65 0.82 25.33
CA LYS A 110 1.45 0.62 24.50
C LYS A 110 0.99 1.88 23.78
N GLU A 111 1.42 3.04 24.26
CA GLU A 111 1.19 4.34 23.62
C GLU A 111 2.53 4.93 23.24
N PHE A 112 2.69 5.29 21.96
CA PHE A 112 3.96 5.70 21.40
C PHE A 112 3.75 6.72 20.28
N GLU A 113 4.77 7.54 20.05
CA GLU A 113 4.79 8.50 18.95
C GLU A 113 5.32 7.82 17.68
N LYS A 114 4.60 8.00 16.55
CA LYS A 114 5.03 7.48 15.23
C LYS A 114 5.17 8.65 14.27
N GLU A 115 6.32 8.71 13.59
CA GLU A 115 6.59 9.69 12.55
C GLU A 115 6.24 9.10 11.18
N ILE A 116 5.53 9.87 10.36
CA ILE A 116 5.12 9.53 9.00
C ILE A 116 5.23 10.75 8.08
N ILE A 117 5.17 10.54 6.77
CA ILE A 117 5.17 11.63 5.78
C ILE A 117 3.74 11.93 5.35
N CYS A 118 3.33 13.19 5.40
CA CYS A 118 2.01 13.63 4.93
C CYS A 118 1.86 13.47 3.40
N ARG A 119 0.96 12.60 2.93
CA ARG A 119 0.74 12.30 1.51
C ARG A 119 -0.75 12.24 1.16
N TYR A 120 -1.05 12.12 -0.13
CA TYR A 120 -2.42 11.84 -0.59
C TYR A 120 -2.65 10.34 -0.71
N CYS A 121 -3.90 9.91 -0.52
CA CYS A 121 -4.28 8.49 -0.56
C CYS A 121 -3.93 7.78 -1.88
N TYR A 122 -3.94 8.48 -3.01
CA TYR A 122 -3.57 7.90 -4.31
C TYR A 122 -2.06 7.69 -4.49
N GLN A 123 -1.24 8.16 -3.53
CA GLN A 123 0.21 8.02 -3.53
C GLN A 123 0.69 6.97 -2.52
N THR A 124 -0.21 6.41 -1.72
CA THR A 124 0.07 5.26 -0.87
C THR A 124 -0.10 3.99 -1.68
N ASP A 125 0.59 2.93 -1.27
CA ASP A 125 0.49 1.66 -1.97
C ASP A 125 -0.94 1.09 -1.87
N HIS A 126 -1.34 0.26 -2.84
CA HIS A 126 -2.71 -0.28 -2.91
C HIS A 126 -3.14 -1.04 -1.64
N TRP A 127 -2.20 -1.58 -0.86
CA TRP A 127 -2.48 -2.27 0.41
C TRP A 127 -2.53 -1.33 1.63
N GLU A 128 -2.15 -0.07 1.47
CA GLU A 128 -2.15 0.94 2.54
C GLU A 128 -3.48 1.72 2.61
N HIS A 129 -4.35 1.56 1.61
CA HIS A 129 -5.66 2.21 1.57
C HIS A 129 -6.73 1.27 1.05
N SER A 130 -8.00 1.67 1.21
CA SER A 130 -9.15 0.96 0.67
C SER A 130 -10.13 1.96 0.07
N CYS A 131 -10.48 1.75 -1.20
CA CYS A 131 -11.41 2.60 -1.93
C CYS A 131 -12.78 1.96 -2.08
N LEU A 132 -13.85 2.77 -2.04
CA LEU A 132 -15.19 2.27 -2.32
C LEU A 132 -15.28 1.83 -3.79
N LEU A 133 -15.68 0.60 -4.03
CA LEU A 133 -15.90 0.10 -5.38
C LEU A 133 -17.24 0.61 -5.91
N LYS A 134 -17.25 1.11 -7.14
CA LYS A 134 -18.45 1.54 -7.87
C LYS A 134 -18.66 0.61 -9.06
N GLY A 135 -19.86 0.03 -9.17
CA GLY A 135 -20.25 -0.77 -10.33
C GLY A 135 -20.59 0.11 -11.54
N GLY A 136 -20.71 -0.52 -12.72
CA GLY A 136 -21.13 0.16 -13.94
C GLY A 136 -20.06 1.00 -14.64
N CYS A 137 -18.79 0.86 -14.25
CA CYS A 137 -17.68 1.47 -14.97
C CYS A 137 -17.39 0.65 -16.24
N ASN A 138 -17.52 1.26 -17.41
CA ASN A 138 -17.19 0.65 -18.68
C ASN A 138 -15.92 1.31 -19.24
N SER A 139 -14.78 0.59 -19.17
CA SER A 139 -13.49 1.08 -19.66
C SER A 139 -13.46 1.31 -21.18
N VAL A 140 -14.41 0.76 -21.95
CA VAL A 140 -14.53 0.95 -23.40
C VAL A 140 -15.67 1.90 -23.80
N SER A 141 -16.23 2.64 -22.84
CA SER A 141 -17.27 3.64 -23.13
C SER A 141 -16.73 4.79 -23.99
N SER A 142 -17.53 5.22 -24.98
CA SER A 142 -17.26 6.43 -25.77
C SER A 142 -18.49 7.33 -25.72
N PRO A 143 -18.40 8.52 -25.09
CA PRO A 143 -17.21 9.11 -24.47
C PRO A 143 -16.75 8.37 -23.20
N ASN A 144 -15.46 8.52 -22.85
CA ASN A 144 -14.88 7.92 -21.64
C ASN A 144 -15.62 8.39 -20.39
N ILE A 145 -16.08 7.43 -19.58
CA ILE A 145 -16.76 7.70 -18.31
C ILE A 145 -15.79 7.48 -17.14
N PHE A 146 -15.60 8.50 -16.32
CA PHE A 146 -14.84 8.44 -15.07
C PHE A 146 -15.79 8.49 -13.88
N TYR A 147 -15.43 7.81 -12.79
CA TYR A 147 -16.13 7.96 -11.51
C TYR A 147 -15.17 8.39 -10.41
N LYS A 148 -15.68 9.25 -9.53
CA LYS A 148 -14.99 9.63 -8.31
C LYS A 148 -15.37 8.67 -7.19
N THR A 149 -14.38 8.21 -6.43
CA THR A 149 -14.60 7.39 -5.23
C THR A 149 -13.86 7.97 -4.03
N ASN A 150 -14.34 7.62 -2.83
CA ASN A 150 -13.65 7.94 -1.59
C ASN A 150 -12.79 6.74 -1.18
N CYS A 151 -11.57 7.04 -0.78
CA CYS A 151 -10.62 6.07 -0.26
C CYS A 151 -10.30 6.41 1.19
N THR A 152 -10.08 5.38 2.00
CA THR A 152 -9.68 5.49 3.39
C THR A 152 -8.31 4.86 3.54
N VAL A 153 -7.36 5.63 4.05
CA VAL A 153 -5.99 5.15 4.34
C VAL A 153 -6.00 4.46 5.71
N LYS A 154 -5.15 3.45 5.87
CA LYS A 154 -4.94 2.78 7.15
C LYS A 154 -4.42 3.77 8.20
N PRO A 155 -4.79 3.60 9.47
CA PRO A 155 -4.46 4.53 10.55
C PRO A 155 -2.98 4.60 10.88
N ASP A 156 -2.11 3.80 10.27
CA ASP A 156 -0.67 3.83 10.49
C ASP A 156 0.11 4.39 9.29
N VAL A 157 -0.61 4.91 8.29
CA VAL A 157 -0.13 5.54 7.06
C VAL A 157 -0.87 6.87 6.85
N GLN A 158 -0.16 7.90 6.38
CA GLN A 158 -0.75 9.16 5.91
C GLN A 158 -0.02 9.65 4.66
#